data_AF-A0A812WJT2-F1
#
_entry.id   AF-A0A812WJT2-F1
#
_cell.length_a   1.000
_cell.length_b   1.000
_cell.length_c   1.000
_cell.angle_alpha   90.00
_cell.angle_beta   90.00
_cell.angle_gamma   90.00
#
_symmetry.space_group_name_H-M   'P 1'
#
loop_
_entity.id
_entity.type
_entity.pdbx_description
1 polymer ?
#
loop_
_entity_poly.entity_id
_entity_poly.type
_entity_poly.pdbx_seq_one_letter_code
_entity_poly.pdbx_strand_id
1 'polypeptide(L)'
;AQSYSPLPLRSAAAGTLQLSSQEELSPRSPRTPRSIPSQGGARLACSSWGSPMHGSSSPRMDEEQDGFDLSRVAVPIGIAVPLLLYVALWLVYFNSHNPAVEPTLLRVLLCCTALIAAVPIFICAAKAIMGSRVANGLKALSDLVLKMESRVDSVYVDIHEGIICIDGLELKNPQNREWRSPYLLTAKRVRCHVLFREFAKSKFRHLTVQELNISGVELMYEKTFDSSNVNDVLNKISEVKDNLKPRENQPPQLTFRRVIVEDIAVRLQGLMAAMANIAAADLRYEDFSEEVGPVGPEFLIVLLLKTLLKSAVSNVLGLNAFRSLVGYSSEDQI
;
A
#
# COMPACT_ATOMS: atom_id res chain seq x y z
N ALA A 1 11.22 28.76 -61.71
CA ALA A 1 11.26 28.62 -60.24
C ALA A 1 9.84 28.46 -59.74
N GLN A 2 9.60 27.43 -58.91
CA GLN A 2 8.28 26.88 -58.61
C GLN A 2 7.36 27.85 -57.87
N SER A 3 6.12 27.97 -58.37
CA SER A 3 5.02 28.72 -57.78
C SER A 3 4.31 27.89 -56.72
N TYR A 4 4.22 28.39 -55.49
CA TYR A 4 3.32 27.87 -54.46
C TYR A 4 2.11 28.80 -54.32
N SER A 5 0.93 28.25 -54.59
CA SER A 5 -0.37 28.88 -54.36
C SER A 5 -0.77 28.76 -52.89
N PRO A 6 -1.33 29.79 -52.25
CA PRO A 6 -1.90 29.69 -50.91
C PRO A 6 -3.34 29.11 -50.95
N LEU A 7 -3.62 28.16 -50.06
CA LEU A 7 -4.97 27.64 -49.80
C LEU A 7 -5.78 28.63 -48.93
N PRO A 8 -7.13 28.64 -49.06
CA PRO A 8 -7.98 29.70 -48.54
C PRO A 8 -8.40 29.51 -47.07
N LEU A 9 -8.60 30.66 -46.42
CA LEU A 9 -9.32 30.88 -45.17
C LEU A 9 -10.71 30.22 -45.19
N ARG A 10 -11.06 29.50 -44.12
CA ARG A 10 -12.43 29.12 -43.81
C ARG A 10 -12.99 30.00 -42.70
N SER A 11 -14.11 30.61 -43.07
CA SER A 11 -14.95 31.58 -42.38
C SER A 11 -15.52 31.07 -41.05
N ALA A 12 -15.66 32.03 -40.13
CA ALA A 12 -16.52 32.00 -38.97
C ALA A 12 -17.99 31.71 -39.34
N ALA A 13 -18.69 31.03 -38.43
CA ALA A 13 -20.14 31.09 -38.30
C ALA A 13 -20.47 31.23 -36.82
N ALA A 14 -21.02 32.38 -36.48
CA ALA A 14 -21.60 32.71 -35.19
C ALA A 14 -22.89 31.91 -34.99
N GLY A 15 -23.09 31.41 -33.77
CA GLY A 15 -24.32 30.74 -33.33
C GLY A 15 -24.62 31.11 -31.90
N THR A 16 -25.38 32.20 -31.73
CA THR A 16 -25.99 32.64 -30.49
C THR A 16 -27.10 31.67 -30.09
N LEU A 17 -27.03 31.07 -28.90
CA LEU A 17 -28.18 30.46 -28.24
C LEU A 17 -28.20 30.90 -26.76
N GLN A 18 -29.08 31.85 -26.48
CA GLN A 18 -29.69 32.02 -25.16
C GLN A 18 -30.92 31.12 -25.10
N LEU A 19 -31.09 30.35 -24.04
CA LEU A 19 -32.30 30.39 -23.23
C LEU A 19 -32.12 29.63 -21.91
N SER A 20 -32.54 30.36 -20.87
CA SER A 20 -32.70 30.01 -19.47
C SER A 20 -33.54 28.76 -19.21
N SER A 21 -33.15 27.98 -18.22
CA SER A 21 -34.08 27.57 -17.17
C SER A 21 -33.30 27.36 -15.87
N GLN A 22 -33.82 28.05 -14.86
CA GLN A 22 -33.30 28.24 -13.53
C GLN A 22 -34.02 27.19 -12.67
N GLU A 23 -33.31 26.16 -12.23
CA GLU A 23 -33.85 25.17 -11.29
C GLU A 23 -33.36 25.55 -9.88
N GLU A 24 -34.29 26.06 -9.08
CA GLU A 24 -34.12 26.36 -7.66
C GLU A 24 -33.79 25.08 -6.88
N LEU A 25 -32.52 24.91 -6.52
CA LEU A 25 -32.09 23.94 -5.52
C LEU A 25 -32.32 24.53 -4.13
N SER A 26 -33.31 23.99 -3.43
CA SER A 26 -33.60 24.29 -2.02
C SER A 26 -32.39 23.97 -1.11
N PRO A 27 -32.16 24.76 -0.06
CA PRO A 27 -31.02 24.55 0.85
C PRO A 27 -31.21 23.28 1.69
N ARG A 28 -30.36 22.27 1.44
CA ARG A 28 -30.19 21.13 2.35
C ARG A 28 -29.56 21.61 3.65
N SER A 29 -30.20 21.26 4.75
CA SER A 29 -29.74 21.52 6.12
C SER A 29 -28.36 20.92 6.40
N PRO A 30 -27.52 21.57 7.23
CA PRO A 30 -26.22 21.05 7.61
C PRO A 30 -26.39 19.79 8.46
N ARG A 31 -25.96 18.64 7.93
CA ARG A 31 -25.75 17.43 8.73
C ARG A 31 -24.57 17.69 9.68
N THR A 32 -24.87 17.63 10.97
CA THR A 32 -23.88 17.63 12.05
C THR A 32 -22.91 16.44 11.88
N PRO A 33 -21.59 16.64 12.05
CA PRO A 33 -20.63 15.55 12.03
C PRO A 33 -20.88 14.62 13.22
N ARG A 34 -21.04 13.32 12.94
CA ARG A 34 -21.05 12.27 13.97
C ARG A 34 -19.71 12.27 14.68
N SER A 35 -19.75 12.48 15.99
CA SER A 35 -18.61 12.35 16.89
C SER A 35 -18.00 10.94 16.80
N ILE A 36 -16.69 10.89 16.56
CA ILE A 36 -15.87 9.69 16.65
C ILE A 36 -15.88 9.22 18.12
N PRO A 37 -16.21 7.95 18.43
CA PRO A 37 -16.09 7.43 19.79
C PRO A 37 -14.62 7.28 20.15
N SER A 38 -14.09 8.15 21.02
CA SER A 38 -12.79 7.97 21.67
C SER A 38 -12.92 6.92 22.77
N GLN A 39 -12.75 5.65 22.43
CA GLN A 39 -12.47 4.60 23.41
C GLN A 39 -11.07 4.07 23.17
N GLY A 40 -10.13 4.52 24.01
CA GLY A 40 -8.75 4.08 24.00
C GLY A 40 -8.07 4.58 25.27
N GLY A 41 -8.36 3.93 26.39
CA GLY A 41 -7.71 4.21 27.66
C GLY A 41 -6.21 3.94 27.55
N ALA A 42 -5.41 4.98 27.70
CA ALA A 42 -3.96 4.89 27.77
C ALA A 42 -3.55 4.03 28.98
N ARG A 43 -3.08 2.80 28.73
CA ARG A 43 -2.36 2.01 29.73
C ARG A 43 -0.90 2.48 29.73
N LEU A 44 -0.54 3.26 30.74
CA LEU A 44 0.86 3.58 31.04
C LEU A 44 1.55 2.35 31.62
N ALA A 45 2.38 1.69 30.83
CA ALA A 45 3.38 0.77 31.35
C ALA A 45 4.63 1.57 31.75
N CYS A 46 4.79 1.83 33.05
CA CYS A 46 6.06 2.26 33.61
C CYS A 46 6.99 1.06 33.71
N SER A 47 8.02 1.00 32.87
CA SER A 47 9.18 0.13 33.09
C SER A 47 10.39 1.00 33.46
N SER A 48 10.94 0.70 34.63
CA SER A 48 12.12 1.29 35.26
C SER A 48 13.38 1.18 34.39
N TRP A 49 14.19 2.22 34.45
CA TRP A 49 15.50 2.34 33.82
C TRP A 49 16.56 1.44 34.46
N GLY A 50 17.51 0.99 33.62
CA GLY A 50 18.76 0.35 34.04
C GLY A 50 19.79 0.32 32.91
N SER A 51 20.56 1.42 32.80
CA SER A 51 21.95 1.62 32.31
C SER A 51 22.50 1.01 31.00
N PRO A 52 23.49 1.68 30.38
CA PRO A 52 23.91 1.44 28.99
C PRO A 52 25.04 0.41 28.90
N MET A 53 24.87 -0.57 28.01
CA MET A 53 25.95 -1.43 27.56
C MET A 53 26.03 -1.32 26.03
N HIS A 54 27.16 -0.78 25.56
CA HIS A 54 27.63 -0.95 24.20
C HIS A 54 27.80 -2.45 23.93
N GLY A 55 26.80 -3.04 23.30
CA GLY A 55 26.87 -4.38 22.74
C GLY A 55 26.22 -4.34 21.38
N SER A 56 27.02 -4.46 20.32
CA SER A 56 26.55 -4.78 18.98
C SER A 56 26.03 -6.23 18.97
N SER A 57 24.95 -6.49 19.69
CA SER A 57 24.15 -7.69 19.50
C SER A 57 23.28 -7.43 18.29
N SER A 58 23.75 -7.92 17.13
CA SER A 58 22.88 -8.18 16.00
C SER A 58 21.61 -8.84 16.54
N PRO A 59 20.40 -8.34 16.24
CA PRO A 59 19.20 -8.99 16.70
C PRO A 59 19.25 -10.41 16.13
N ARG A 60 19.37 -11.39 17.03
CA ARG A 60 18.97 -12.76 16.74
C ARG A 60 17.53 -12.59 16.28
N MET A 61 17.33 -12.63 14.96
CA MET A 61 16.02 -12.90 14.42
C MET A 61 15.62 -14.18 15.14
N ASP A 62 14.60 -14.09 15.98
CA ASP A 62 13.81 -15.25 16.31
C ASP A 62 13.45 -15.85 14.96
N GLU A 63 14.19 -16.89 14.62
CA GLU A 63 13.94 -17.83 13.56
C GLU A 63 12.59 -18.42 13.96
N GLU A 64 11.53 -17.66 13.66
CA GLU A 64 10.17 -18.13 13.60
C GLU A 64 10.30 -19.34 12.68
N GLN A 65 10.37 -20.52 13.32
CA GLN A 65 10.41 -21.79 12.64
C GLN A 65 9.22 -21.73 11.72
N ASP A 66 9.49 -21.43 10.45
CA ASP A 66 8.64 -21.75 9.31
C ASP A 66 8.58 -23.28 9.34
N GLY A 67 7.81 -23.80 10.30
CA GLY A 67 7.38 -25.17 10.34
C GLY A 67 6.83 -25.41 8.96
N PHE A 68 7.50 -26.29 8.23
CA PHE A 68 7.18 -26.63 6.86
C PHE A 68 5.74 -27.17 6.88
N ASP A 69 4.80 -26.24 6.73
CA ASP A 69 3.40 -26.52 6.97
C ASP A 69 2.96 -27.39 5.80
N LEU A 70 2.83 -28.68 6.05
CA LEU A 70 2.45 -29.67 5.03
C LEU A 70 1.10 -29.32 4.39
N SER A 71 0.29 -28.46 5.02
CA SER A 71 -0.91 -27.87 4.42
C SER A 71 -0.60 -26.97 3.22
N ARG A 72 0.61 -26.38 3.12
CA ARG A 72 1.09 -25.65 1.92
C ARG A 72 1.53 -26.57 0.77
N VAL A 73 1.70 -27.88 1.03
CA VAL A 73 1.96 -28.89 -0.01
C VAL A 73 0.66 -29.53 -0.49
N ALA A 74 -0.49 -29.03 -0.06
CA ALA A 74 -1.75 -29.36 -0.73
C ALA A 74 -1.64 -28.87 -2.18
N VAL A 75 -1.31 -29.80 -3.09
CA VAL A 75 -1.48 -29.58 -4.53
C VAL A 75 -2.93 -29.13 -4.65
N PRO A 76 -3.18 -27.87 -5.03
CA PRO A 76 -4.54 -27.35 -5.03
C PRO A 76 -5.36 -28.33 -5.85
N ILE A 77 -6.55 -28.71 -5.35
CA ILE A 77 -7.39 -29.74 -5.98
C ILE A 77 -7.55 -29.49 -7.49
N GLY A 78 -7.49 -28.21 -7.89
CA GLY A 78 -7.48 -27.76 -9.29
C GLY A 78 -6.29 -28.22 -10.16
N ILE A 79 -5.15 -28.62 -9.60
CA ILE A 79 -4.00 -29.21 -10.32
C ILE A 79 -4.05 -30.75 -10.25
N ALA A 80 -4.48 -31.31 -9.11
CA ALA A 80 -4.54 -32.75 -8.91
C ALA A 80 -5.50 -33.43 -9.90
N VAL A 81 -6.69 -32.86 -10.13
CA VAL A 81 -7.70 -33.43 -11.03
C VAL A 81 -7.22 -33.47 -12.50
N PRO A 82 -6.70 -32.38 -13.11
CA PRO A 82 -6.12 -32.43 -14.45
C PRO A 82 -4.98 -33.43 -14.58
N LEU A 83 -4.15 -33.57 -13.55
CA LEU A 83 -3.02 -34.49 -13.56
C LEU A 83 -3.48 -35.95 -13.52
N LEU A 84 -4.50 -36.28 -12.72
CA LEU A 84 -5.14 -37.60 -12.73
C LEU A 84 -5.81 -37.91 -14.06
N LEU A 85 -6.53 -36.95 -14.65
CA LEU A 85 -7.14 -37.11 -15.98
C LEU A 85 -6.07 -37.34 -17.06
N TYR A 86 -4.95 -36.64 -16.98
CA TYR A 86 -3.81 -36.82 -17.88
C TYR A 86 -3.16 -38.20 -17.74
N VAL A 87 -2.99 -38.70 -16.52
CA VAL A 87 -2.52 -40.08 -16.27
C VAL A 87 -3.51 -41.10 -16.83
N ALA A 88 -4.81 -40.90 -16.62
CA ALA A 88 -5.84 -41.77 -17.19
C ALA A 88 -5.80 -41.79 -18.73
N LEU A 89 -5.61 -40.63 -19.38
CA LEU A 89 -5.43 -40.53 -20.84
C LEU A 89 -4.19 -41.30 -21.32
N TRP A 90 -3.07 -41.22 -20.60
CA TRP A 90 -1.88 -42.04 -20.89
C TRP A 90 -2.16 -43.54 -20.78
N LEU A 91 -2.90 -43.97 -19.75
CA LEU A 91 -3.29 -45.37 -19.59
C LEU A 91 -4.21 -45.85 -20.72
N VAL A 92 -5.14 -45.02 -21.18
CA VAL A 92 -5.99 -45.32 -22.35
C VAL A 92 -5.15 -45.42 -23.62
N TYR A 93 -4.18 -44.51 -23.81
CA TYR A 93 -3.27 -44.54 -24.94
C TYR A 93 -2.44 -45.83 -24.98
N PHE A 94 -1.81 -46.22 -23.87
CA PHE A 94 -0.99 -47.44 -23.81
C PHE A 94 -1.79 -48.73 -23.99
N ASN A 95 -3.06 -48.75 -23.60
CA ASN A 95 -3.93 -49.93 -23.76
C ASN A 95 -4.67 -49.98 -25.11
N SER A 96 -4.59 -48.93 -25.92
CA SER A 96 -5.25 -48.89 -27.24
C SER A 96 -4.43 -49.65 -28.28
N HIS A 97 -4.88 -50.85 -28.66
CA HIS A 97 -4.31 -51.61 -29.80
C HIS A 97 -4.93 -51.26 -31.16
N ASN A 98 -5.72 -50.18 -31.24
CA ASN A 98 -6.39 -49.79 -32.49
C ASN A 98 -5.54 -48.77 -33.28
N PRO A 99 -4.95 -49.15 -34.44
CA PRO A 99 -4.08 -48.26 -35.22
C PRO A 99 -4.81 -47.06 -35.83
N ALA A 100 -6.14 -47.13 -35.97
CA ALA A 100 -6.93 -46.01 -36.49
C ALA A 100 -7.06 -44.86 -35.48
N VAL A 101 -6.98 -45.15 -34.18
CA VAL A 101 -7.26 -44.19 -33.10
C VAL A 101 -5.97 -43.58 -32.54
N GLU A 102 -4.85 -44.30 -32.65
CA GLU A 102 -3.52 -43.91 -32.18
C GLU A 102 -3.09 -42.47 -32.55
N PRO A 103 -3.17 -42.00 -33.82
CA PRO A 103 -2.71 -40.66 -34.17
C PRO A 103 -3.56 -39.54 -33.56
N THR A 104 -4.85 -39.81 -33.31
CA THR A 104 -5.74 -38.82 -32.69
C THR A 104 -5.48 -38.70 -31.19
N LEU A 105 -5.31 -39.83 -30.50
CA LEU A 105 -4.97 -39.85 -29.08
C LEU A 105 -3.61 -39.21 -28.81
N LEU A 106 -2.62 -39.47 -29.66
CA LEU A 106 -1.30 -38.85 -29.53
C LEU A 106 -1.37 -37.32 -29.61
N ARG A 107 -2.16 -36.77 -30.54
CA ARG A 107 -2.36 -35.30 -30.65
C ARG A 107 -3.03 -34.73 -29.41
N VAL A 108 -4.09 -35.36 -28.93
CA VAL A 108 -4.79 -34.95 -27.70
C VAL A 108 -3.82 -34.96 -26.53
N LEU A 109 -3.03 -36.03 -26.40
CA LEU A 109 -2.09 -36.19 -25.32
C LEU A 109 -0.99 -35.12 -25.35
N LEU A 110 -0.38 -34.86 -26.51
CA LEU A 110 0.58 -33.77 -26.69
C LEU A 110 -0.02 -32.39 -26.35
N CYS A 111 -1.26 -32.12 -26.76
CA CYS A 111 -1.96 -30.89 -26.40
C CYS A 111 -2.20 -30.79 -24.88
N CYS A 112 -2.61 -31.86 -24.22
CA CYS A 112 -2.78 -31.91 -22.77
C CYS A 112 -1.44 -31.71 -22.05
N THR A 113 -0.36 -32.36 -22.50
CA THR A 113 0.99 -32.17 -21.96
C THR A 113 1.41 -30.71 -22.07
N ALA A 114 1.23 -30.09 -23.24
CA ALA A 114 1.57 -28.70 -23.47
C ALA A 114 0.78 -27.76 -22.55
N LEU A 115 -0.53 -28.00 -22.36
CA LEU A 115 -1.38 -27.19 -21.50
C LEU A 115 -0.98 -27.34 -20.02
N ILE A 116 -0.73 -28.56 -19.55
CA ILE A 116 -0.30 -28.83 -18.17
C ILE A 116 1.07 -28.19 -17.89
N ALA A 117 1.99 -28.20 -18.86
CA ALA A 117 3.29 -27.54 -18.74
C ALA A 117 3.17 -26.01 -18.81
N ALA A 118 2.24 -25.46 -19.61
CA ALA A 118 2.07 -24.03 -19.78
C ALA A 118 1.56 -23.33 -18.50
N VAL A 119 0.70 -23.99 -17.71
CA VAL A 119 0.13 -23.42 -16.48
C VAL A 119 1.19 -23.02 -15.43
N PRO A 120 2.11 -23.90 -14.97
CA PRO A 120 3.12 -23.53 -13.99
C PRO A 120 4.11 -22.51 -14.57
N ILE A 121 4.47 -22.63 -15.86
CA ILE A 121 5.31 -21.61 -16.53
C ILE A 121 4.64 -20.24 -16.48
N PHE A 122 3.34 -20.18 -16.79
CA PHE A 122 2.57 -18.96 -16.72
C PHE A 122 2.48 -18.40 -15.30
N ILE A 123 2.23 -19.24 -14.29
CA ILE A 123 2.18 -18.82 -12.88
C ILE A 123 3.54 -18.26 -12.44
N CYS A 124 4.65 -18.94 -12.76
CA CYS A 124 6.00 -18.48 -12.45
C CYS A 124 6.33 -17.15 -13.13
N ALA A 125 5.99 -17.02 -14.42
CA ALA A 125 6.17 -15.79 -15.17
C ALA A 125 5.32 -14.65 -14.58
N ALA A 126 4.06 -14.92 -14.26
CA ALA A 126 3.16 -13.95 -13.63
C ALA A 126 3.70 -13.50 -12.26
N LYS A 127 4.21 -14.42 -11.42
CA LYS A 127 4.85 -14.09 -10.14
C LYS A 127 6.05 -13.16 -10.34
N ALA A 128 6.94 -13.50 -11.26
CA ALA A 128 8.13 -12.69 -11.55
C ALA A 128 7.76 -11.29 -12.06
N ILE A 129 6.81 -11.21 -12.98
CA ILE A 129 6.32 -9.94 -13.53
C ILE A 129 5.66 -9.10 -12.44
N MET A 130 4.77 -9.68 -11.63
CA MET A 130 4.07 -8.95 -10.57
C MET A 130 5.02 -8.46 -9.49
N GLY A 131 5.97 -9.29 -9.04
CA GLY A 131 6.99 -8.87 -8.07
C GLY A 131 7.79 -7.67 -8.57
N SER A 132 8.26 -7.72 -9.83
CA SER A 132 8.97 -6.59 -10.44
C SER A 132 8.08 -5.35 -10.57
N ARG A 133 6.81 -5.50 -10.94
CA ARG A 133 5.87 -4.38 -11.09
C ARG A 133 5.51 -3.74 -9.76
N VAL A 134 5.35 -4.52 -8.70
CA VAL A 134 5.11 -4.02 -7.34
C VAL A 134 6.33 -3.23 -6.86
N ALA A 135 7.54 -3.79 -7.00
CA ALA A 135 8.78 -3.11 -6.60
C ALA A 135 8.98 -1.79 -7.39
N ASN A 136 8.82 -1.83 -8.72
CA ASN A 136 8.94 -0.64 -9.56
C ASN A 136 7.83 0.38 -9.28
N GLY A 137 6.60 -0.08 -9.03
CA GLY A 137 5.48 0.76 -8.67
C GLY A 137 5.69 1.47 -7.34
N LEU A 138 6.19 0.76 -6.34
CA LEU A 138 6.50 1.32 -5.02
C LEU A 138 7.63 2.35 -5.11
N LYS A 139 8.68 2.06 -5.89
CA LYS A 139 9.74 3.02 -6.19
C LYS A 139 9.20 4.27 -6.90
N ALA A 140 8.42 4.08 -7.96
CA ALA A 140 7.80 5.18 -8.70
C ALA A 140 6.87 6.02 -7.83
N LEU A 141 6.11 5.41 -6.93
CA LEU A 141 5.24 6.10 -5.98
C LEU A 141 6.06 6.93 -4.99
N SER A 142 7.16 6.38 -4.45
CA SER A 142 8.08 7.10 -3.56
C SER A 142 8.68 8.34 -4.24
N ASP A 143 9.16 8.16 -5.48
CA ASP A 143 9.77 9.21 -6.27
C ASP A 143 8.75 10.29 -6.67
N LEU A 144 7.55 9.87 -7.08
CA LEU A 144 6.48 10.76 -7.56
C LEU A 144 5.86 11.56 -6.43
N VAL A 145 5.51 10.90 -5.33
CA VAL A 145 4.66 11.48 -4.29
C VAL A 145 5.46 12.29 -3.29
N LEU A 146 6.65 11.81 -2.93
CA LEU A 146 7.38 12.36 -1.79
C LEU A 146 8.75 12.93 -2.17
N LYS A 147 9.30 12.54 -3.33
CA LYS A 147 10.72 12.75 -3.67
C LYS A 147 11.63 12.32 -2.50
N MET A 148 11.23 11.24 -1.84
CA MET A 148 11.97 10.63 -0.74
C MET A 148 12.43 9.26 -1.21
N GLU A 149 13.65 8.91 -0.82
CA GLU A 149 14.16 7.57 -1.07
C GLU A 149 13.42 6.58 -0.17
N SER A 150 12.97 5.47 -0.75
CA SER A 150 12.44 4.34 -0.01
C SER A 150 13.33 3.12 -0.24
N ARG A 151 13.47 2.33 0.82
CA ARG A 151 14.13 1.05 0.80
C ARG A 151 13.12 -0.02 1.19
N VAL A 152 13.25 -1.17 0.54
CA VAL A 152 12.41 -2.34 0.76
C VAL A 152 13.34 -3.53 0.85
N ASP A 153 13.23 -4.31 1.92
CA ASP A 153 14.11 -5.47 2.12
C ASP A 153 13.65 -6.67 1.29
N SER A 154 12.35 -6.99 1.29
CA SER A 154 11.82 -8.05 0.44
C SER A 154 10.37 -7.83 0.01
N VAL A 155 10.02 -8.39 -1.15
CA VAL A 155 8.66 -8.39 -1.69
C VAL A 155 8.29 -9.81 -2.09
N TYR A 156 7.17 -10.29 -1.57
CA TYR A 156 6.62 -11.60 -1.86
C TYR A 156 5.20 -11.48 -2.41
N VAL A 157 4.86 -12.31 -3.39
CA VAL A 157 3.53 -12.33 -4.01
C VAL A 157 3.00 -13.76 -4.02
N ASP A 158 1.89 -13.97 -3.31
CA ASP A 158 1.07 -15.17 -3.43
C ASP A 158 -0.12 -14.91 -4.35
N ILE A 159 -0.01 -15.39 -5.58
CA ILE A 159 -1.09 -15.30 -6.57
C ILE A 159 -2.31 -16.13 -6.18
N HIS A 160 -2.11 -17.23 -5.46
CA HIS A 160 -3.21 -18.13 -5.11
C HIS A 160 -4.12 -17.48 -4.07
N GLU A 161 -3.53 -16.93 -3.01
CA GLU A 161 -4.28 -16.25 -1.95
C GLU A 161 -4.61 -14.80 -2.29
N GLY A 162 -3.99 -14.23 -3.32
CA GLY A 162 -4.19 -12.81 -3.61
C GLY A 162 -3.34 -11.88 -2.75
N ILE A 163 -2.28 -12.36 -2.14
CA ILE A 163 -1.54 -11.61 -1.11
C ILE A 163 -0.26 -11.05 -1.69
N ILE A 164 -0.01 -9.77 -1.43
CA ILE A 164 1.26 -9.09 -1.67
C ILE A 164 1.80 -8.70 -0.30
N CYS A 165 2.98 -9.21 0.04
CA CYS A 165 3.70 -8.88 1.28
C CYS A 165 4.95 -8.07 0.93
N ILE A 166 5.17 -6.99 1.67
CA ILE A 166 6.37 -6.17 1.62
C ILE A 166 6.93 -6.14 3.04
N ASP A 167 8.14 -6.67 3.21
CA ASP A 167 8.82 -6.68 4.52
C ASP A 167 9.94 -5.65 4.52
N GLY A 168 10.13 -4.99 5.67
CA GLY A 168 11.18 -4.00 5.88
C GLY A 168 11.05 -2.78 4.98
N LEU A 169 9.88 -2.13 4.99
CA LEU A 169 9.70 -0.85 4.30
C LEU A 169 10.33 0.26 5.13
N GLU A 170 11.28 0.99 4.57
CA GLU A 170 11.94 2.14 5.18
C GLU A 170 11.79 3.36 4.27
N LEU A 171 11.24 4.44 4.81
CA LEU A 171 11.08 5.72 4.15
C LEU A 171 12.08 6.72 4.75
N LYS A 172 13.00 7.20 3.92
CA LYS A 172 14.04 8.14 4.34
C LYS A 172 13.47 9.52 4.65
N ASN A 173 14.23 10.30 5.40
CA ASN A 173 13.93 11.70 5.64
C ASN A 173 14.00 12.52 4.35
N PRO A 174 13.28 13.67 4.29
CA PRO A 174 13.35 14.54 3.12
C PRO A 174 14.74 15.16 2.95
N GLN A 175 15.26 15.17 1.72
CA GLN A 175 16.63 15.62 1.37
C GLN A 175 16.88 17.13 1.46
N ASN A 176 15.89 17.93 1.86
CA ASN A 176 16.03 19.39 1.94
C ASN A 176 16.97 19.84 3.07
N ARG A 177 17.35 18.92 3.96
CA ARG A 177 18.20 19.20 5.13
C ARG A 177 18.74 17.91 5.73
N GLU A 178 19.82 18.04 6.50
CA GLU A 178 20.42 16.95 7.26
C GLU A 178 19.61 16.70 8.53
N TRP A 179 19.12 15.46 8.67
CA TRP A 179 18.42 14.97 9.85
C TRP A 179 19.35 14.01 10.58
N ARG A 180 19.34 14.04 11.92
CA ARG A 180 20.13 13.08 12.71
C ARG A 180 19.55 11.67 12.60
N SER A 181 18.24 11.59 12.43
CA SER A 181 17.54 10.36 12.19
C SER A 181 17.84 9.79 10.79
N PRO A 182 18.12 8.47 10.67
CA PRO A 182 18.43 7.86 9.38
C PRO A 182 17.19 7.63 8.49
N TYR A 183 16.00 7.65 9.07
CA TYR A 183 14.72 7.46 8.40
C TYR A 183 13.62 8.29 9.06
N LEU A 184 12.54 8.52 8.31
CA LEU A 184 11.32 9.13 8.80
C LEU A 184 10.37 8.06 9.36
N LEU A 185 10.15 6.99 8.59
CA LEU A 185 9.17 5.96 8.88
C LEU A 185 9.71 4.60 8.48
N THR A 186 9.52 3.59 9.32
CA THR A 186 9.68 2.19 8.95
C THR A 186 8.37 1.44 9.18
N ALA A 187 8.14 0.39 8.42
CA ALA A 187 7.08 -0.58 8.66
C ALA A 187 7.66 -1.98 8.52
N LYS A 188 7.47 -2.81 9.55
CA LYS A 188 7.98 -4.18 9.58
C LYS A 188 7.40 -5.00 8.43
N ARG A 189 6.08 -4.94 8.26
CA ARG A 189 5.35 -5.72 7.25
C ARG A 189 4.13 -4.98 6.74
N VAL A 190 4.01 -4.88 5.42
CA VAL A 190 2.82 -4.40 4.69
C VAL A 190 2.23 -5.58 3.93
N ARG A 191 1.02 -5.99 4.31
CA ARG A 191 0.26 -7.08 3.69
C ARG A 191 -0.94 -6.50 2.96
N CYS A 192 -1.03 -6.75 1.68
CA CYS A 192 -2.13 -6.32 0.82
C CYS A 192 -2.84 -7.54 0.25
N HIS A 193 -4.13 -7.71 0.58
CA HIS A 193 -4.97 -8.78 0.09
C HIS A 193 -5.84 -8.27 -1.05
N VAL A 194 -5.60 -8.80 -2.25
CA VAL A 194 -6.18 -8.42 -3.52
C VAL A 194 -7.13 -9.50 -4.01
N LEU A 195 -8.32 -9.10 -4.47
CA LEU A 195 -9.30 -10.00 -5.05
C LEU A 195 -8.98 -10.28 -6.52
N PHE A 196 -8.00 -11.15 -6.80
CA PHE A 196 -7.59 -11.45 -8.18
C PHE A 196 -8.71 -11.99 -9.06
N ARG A 197 -9.69 -12.71 -8.48
CA ARG A 197 -10.85 -13.19 -9.24
C ARG A 197 -11.70 -12.03 -9.78
N GLU A 198 -11.90 -10.99 -8.98
CA GLU A 198 -12.64 -9.78 -9.41
C GLU A 198 -11.82 -9.01 -10.44
N PHE A 199 -10.51 -8.88 -10.21
CA PHE A 199 -9.58 -8.26 -11.15
C PHE A 199 -9.59 -8.95 -12.52
N ALA A 200 -9.52 -10.28 -12.58
CA ALA A 200 -9.59 -11.06 -13.82
C ALA A 200 -10.96 -10.92 -14.51
N LYS A 201 -12.06 -11.00 -13.76
CA LYS A 201 -13.43 -10.81 -14.29
C LYS A 201 -13.63 -9.40 -14.86
N SER A 202 -12.99 -8.39 -14.27
CA SER A 202 -13.01 -7.00 -14.75
C SER A 202 -12.15 -6.78 -16.01
N LYS A 203 -11.52 -7.85 -16.55
CA LYS A 203 -10.53 -7.77 -17.63
C LYS A 203 -9.35 -6.85 -17.27
N PHE A 204 -8.85 -6.98 -16.03
CA PHE A 204 -7.72 -6.22 -15.51
C PHE A 204 -7.96 -4.70 -15.44
N ARG A 205 -9.22 -4.26 -15.37
CA ARG A 205 -9.57 -2.83 -15.33
C ARG A 205 -9.81 -2.29 -13.93
N HIS A 206 -10.22 -3.16 -13.01
CA HIS A 206 -10.61 -2.77 -11.67
C HIS A 206 -9.93 -3.65 -10.63
N LEU A 207 -9.05 -3.05 -9.85
CA LEU A 207 -8.31 -3.72 -8.79
C LEU A 207 -9.04 -3.48 -7.46
N THR A 208 -9.46 -4.55 -6.79
CA THR A 208 -10.12 -4.45 -5.49
C THR A 208 -9.19 -5.02 -4.42
N VAL A 209 -8.80 -4.16 -3.48
CA VAL A 209 -8.03 -4.52 -2.30
C VAL A 209 -9.02 -4.78 -1.17
N GLN A 210 -9.10 -6.05 -0.74
CA GLN A 210 -9.96 -6.46 0.35
C GLN A 210 -9.44 -5.94 1.69
N GLU A 211 -8.13 -6.10 1.93
CA GLU A 211 -7.51 -5.69 3.20
C GLU A 211 -6.08 -5.19 2.95
N LEU A 212 -5.77 -4.00 3.46
CA LEU A 212 -4.41 -3.48 3.57
C LEU A 212 -4.04 -3.43 5.06
N ASN A 213 -3.14 -4.31 5.48
CA ASN A 213 -2.62 -4.37 6.84
C ASN A 213 -1.16 -3.88 6.87
N ILE A 214 -0.89 -2.85 7.65
CA ILE A 214 0.45 -2.30 7.88
C ILE A 214 0.76 -2.52 9.37
N SER A 215 1.80 -3.29 9.66
CA SER A 215 2.16 -3.68 11.03
C SER A 215 3.59 -3.28 11.40
N GLY A 216 3.78 -2.98 12.68
CA GLY A 216 5.07 -2.57 13.23
C GLY A 216 5.55 -1.26 12.61
N VAL A 217 4.71 -0.23 12.66
CA VAL A 217 5.05 1.10 12.12
C VAL A 217 5.87 1.86 13.15
N GLU A 218 7.08 2.25 12.80
CA GLU A 218 7.89 3.13 13.62
C GLU A 218 8.09 4.47 12.92
N LEU A 219 7.63 5.55 13.55
CA LEU A 219 7.82 6.91 13.07
C LEU A 219 8.88 7.62 13.91
N MET A 220 9.90 8.15 13.26
CA MET A 220 10.92 8.98 13.88
C MET A 220 10.55 10.45 13.74
N TYR A 221 10.18 11.08 14.86
CA TYR A 221 9.88 12.50 14.93
C TYR A 221 11.11 13.26 15.45
N GLU A 222 11.72 14.05 14.58
CA GLU A 222 12.85 14.91 14.91
C GLU A 222 12.44 16.38 14.80
N LYS A 223 12.65 17.13 15.88
CA LYS A 223 12.34 18.56 15.95
C LYS A 223 13.63 19.38 15.95
N THR A 224 13.70 20.32 15.03
CA THR A 224 14.69 21.41 15.02
C THR A 224 14.05 22.69 15.58
N PHE A 225 14.83 23.76 15.72
CA PHE A 225 14.32 25.04 16.25
C PHE A 225 13.12 25.58 15.45
N ASP A 226 13.17 25.48 14.13
CA ASP A 226 12.18 26.12 13.26
C ASP A 226 11.10 25.17 12.73
N SER A 227 11.30 23.85 12.79
CA SER A 227 10.37 22.87 12.19
C SER A 227 10.67 21.43 12.59
N SER A 228 9.95 20.47 12.02
CA SER A 228 10.20 19.03 12.21
C SER A 228 10.19 18.29 10.87
N ASN A 229 10.86 17.14 10.82
CA ASN A 229 10.88 16.30 9.61
C ASN A 229 9.46 15.90 9.18
N VAL A 230 8.62 15.56 10.15
CA VAL A 230 7.20 15.25 9.92
C VAL A 230 6.44 16.45 9.35
N ASN A 231 6.67 17.66 9.86
CA ASN A 231 5.98 18.86 9.37
C ASN A 231 6.36 19.18 7.91
N ASP A 232 7.61 19.01 7.53
CA ASP A 232 8.05 19.16 6.13
C ASP A 232 7.32 18.21 5.19
N VAL A 233 7.21 16.96 5.61
CA VAL A 233 6.56 15.93 4.81
C VAL A 233 5.06 16.23 4.72
N LEU A 234 4.44 16.68 5.80
CA LEU A 234 3.04 17.14 5.81
C LEU A 234 2.79 18.33 4.88
N ASN A 235 3.72 19.27 4.80
CA ASN A 235 3.66 20.41 3.89
C ASN A 235 3.74 19.94 2.43
N LYS A 236 4.75 19.12 2.09
CA LYS A 236 4.89 18.51 0.74
C LYS A 236 3.67 17.69 0.34
N ILE A 237 3.14 16.88 1.25
CA ILE A 237 1.94 16.08 1.05
C ILE A 237 0.73 16.97 0.71
N SER A 238 0.63 18.15 1.33
CA SER A 238 -0.49 19.05 1.07
C SER A 238 -0.40 19.67 -0.33
N GLU A 239 0.81 20.05 -0.77
CA GLU A 239 1.06 20.50 -2.15
C GLU A 239 0.73 19.40 -3.19
N VAL A 240 1.14 18.16 -2.93
CA VAL A 240 0.88 17.02 -3.83
C VAL A 240 -0.59 16.64 -3.84
N LYS A 241 -1.27 16.69 -2.69
CA LYS A 241 -2.70 16.38 -2.58
C LYS A 241 -3.55 17.26 -3.51
N ASP A 242 -3.23 18.53 -3.62
CA ASP A 242 -3.98 19.45 -4.48
C ASP A 242 -3.79 19.15 -5.98
N ASN A 243 -2.65 18.55 -6.33
CA ASN A 243 -2.35 18.09 -7.69
C ASN A 243 -2.95 16.71 -8.02
N LEU A 244 -3.21 15.88 -7.01
CA LEU A 244 -3.73 14.51 -7.16
C LEU A 244 -5.26 14.41 -7.08
N LYS A 245 -6.00 15.52 -7.17
CA LYS A 245 -7.47 15.45 -7.18
C LYS A 245 -7.94 14.55 -8.33
N PRO A 246 -8.78 13.52 -8.05
CA PRO A 246 -9.29 12.63 -9.08
C PRO A 246 -9.91 13.42 -10.22
N ARG A 247 -9.63 13.03 -11.46
CA ARG A 247 -10.36 13.57 -12.61
C ARG A 247 -11.80 13.08 -12.52
N GLU A 248 -12.74 14.01 -12.41
CA GLU A 248 -14.17 13.79 -12.11
C GLU A 248 -14.87 12.77 -13.04
N ASN A 249 -14.29 12.44 -14.19
CA ASN A 249 -14.90 11.58 -15.21
C ASN A 249 -14.23 10.20 -15.40
N GLN A 250 -13.25 9.80 -14.57
CA GLN A 250 -12.63 8.49 -14.71
C GLN A 250 -13.18 7.49 -13.69
N PRO A 251 -13.65 6.31 -14.11
CA PRO A 251 -14.10 5.29 -13.18
C PRO A 251 -12.92 4.88 -12.27
N PRO A 252 -13.17 4.62 -10.97
CA PRO A 252 -12.13 4.22 -10.05
C PRO A 252 -11.47 2.93 -10.52
N GLN A 253 -10.16 3.01 -10.73
CA GLN A 253 -9.34 1.84 -11.10
C GLN A 253 -9.02 0.97 -9.88
N LEU A 254 -9.22 1.51 -8.67
CA LEU A 254 -8.80 0.91 -7.42
C LEU A 254 -9.83 1.19 -6.32
N THR A 255 -10.21 0.13 -5.59
CA THR A 255 -11.16 0.21 -4.48
C THR A 255 -10.58 -0.52 -3.27
N PHE A 256 -10.56 0.14 -2.13
CA PHE A 256 -10.10 -0.42 -0.85
C PHE A 256 -11.31 -0.66 0.05
N ARG A 257 -11.44 -1.88 0.56
CA ARG A 257 -12.47 -2.19 1.57
C ARG A 257 -11.92 -1.87 2.95
N ARG A 258 -10.96 -2.67 3.43
CA ARG A 258 -10.43 -2.56 4.79
C ARG A 258 -9.01 -2.04 4.81
N VAL A 259 -8.70 -1.11 5.72
CA VAL A 259 -7.33 -0.64 5.98
C VAL A 259 -7.06 -0.68 7.47
N ILE A 260 -5.97 -1.34 7.85
CA ILE A 260 -5.56 -1.54 9.24
C ILE A 260 -4.10 -1.12 9.36
N VAL A 261 -3.81 -0.25 10.34
CA VAL A 261 -2.44 0.09 10.73
C VAL A 261 -2.29 -0.19 12.22
N GLU A 262 -1.42 -1.15 12.54
CA GLU A 262 -1.25 -1.69 13.89
C GLU A 262 0.19 -1.47 14.38
N ASP A 263 0.36 -1.47 15.70
CA ASP A 263 1.64 -1.36 16.39
C ASP A 263 2.41 -0.08 16.01
N ILE A 264 1.75 1.06 16.10
CA ILE A 264 2.34 2.35 15.76
C ILE A 264 3.18 2.87 16.94
N ALA A 265 4.49 2.92 16.76
CA ALA A 265 5.44 3.52 17.68
C ALA A 265 5.95 4.86 17.12
N VAL A 266 5.98 5.89 17.97
CA VAL A 266 6.56 7.20 17.65
C VAL A 266 7.80 7.39 18.51
N ARG A 267 8.97 7.47 17.89
CA ARG A 267 10.23 7.80 18.54
C ARG A 267 10.49 9.29 18.42
N LEU A 268 10.59 9.97 19.55
CA LEU A 268 10.95 11.37 19.62
C LEU A 268 12.46 11.52 19.78
N GLN A 269 13.08 12.25 18.86
CA GLN A 269 14.48 12.64 18.97
C GLN A 269 14.56 14.15 19.24
N GLY A 270 14.86 14.51 20.49
CA GLY A 270 15.02 15.90 20.92
C GLY A 270 16.44 16.45 20.72
N LEU A 271 16.58 17.77 20.89
CA LEU A 271 17.85 18.50 20.76
C LEU A 271 18.96 17.95 21.68
N MET A 272 18.60 17.57 22.92
CA MET A 272 19.47 17.08 23.99
C MET A 272 19.71 15.54 23.94
N ALA A 273 19.53 14.90 22.78
CA ALA A 273 19.66 13.45 22.59
C ALA A 273 18.73 12.57 23.46
N ALA A 274 17.82 13.17 24.23
CA ALA A 274 16.76 12.44 24.92
C ALA A 274 15.85 11.77 23.88
N MET A 275 15.78 10.44 23.95
CA MET A 275 14.85 9.63 23.16
C MET A 275 13.64 9.27 24.01
N ALA A 276 12.45 9.52 23.50
CA ALA A 276 11.21 9.06 24.12
C ALA A 276 10.42 8.22 23.13
N ASN A 277 9.95 7.05 23.55
CA ASN A 277 9.11 6.18 22.75
C ASN A 277 7.66 6.35 23.22
N ILE A 278 6.77 6.65 22.28
CA ILE A 278 5.35 6.85 22.54
C ILE A 278 4.59 5.85 21.68
N ALA A 279 3.71 5.07 22.29
CA ALA A 279 2.75 4.27 21.54
C ALA A 279 1.64 5.19 21.00
N ALA A 280 1.34 5.08 19.72
CA ALA A 280 0.21 5.73 19.08
C ALA A 280 -0.94 4.72 18.92
N ALA A 281 -2.18 5.21 18.89
CA ALA A 281 -3.33 4.36 18.67
C ALA A 281 -3.36 3.81 17.25
N ASP A 282 -3.74 2.53 17.12
CA ASP A 282 -4.00 1.86 15.84
C ASP A 282 -5.02 2.63 14.99
N LEU A 283 -4.91 2.49 13.66
CA LEU A 283 -5.87 3.04 12.71
C LEU A 283 -6.64 1.90 12.06
N ARG A 284 -7.97 1.97 12.06
CA ARG A 284 -8.84 0.95 11.46
C ARG A 284 -9.95 1.62 10.64
N TYR A 285 -10.02 1.26 9.37
CA TYR A 285 -11.08 1.63 8.43
C TYR A 285 -11.76 0.35 7.93
N GLU A 286 -13.04 0.19 8.22
CA GLU A 286 -13.80 -1.02 7.81
C GLU A 286 -14.31 -0.91 6.36
N ASP A 287 -14.73 0.29 5.94
CA ASP A 287 -15.04 0.61 4.54
C ASP A 287 -14.38 1.95 4.13
N PHE A 288 -13.13 1.85 3.72
CA PHE A 288 -12.33 3.00 3.31
C PHE A 288 -12.96 3.73 2.11
N SER A 289 -13.59 3.00 1.20
CA SER A 289 -14.18 3.57 -0.02
C SER A 289 -15.46 4.36 0.29
N GLU A 290 -16.23 3.97 1.30
CA GLU A 290 -17.38 4.76 1.78
C GLU A 290 -16.94 6.08 2.45
N GLU A 291 -15.87 6.04 3.25
CA GLU A 291 -15.41 7.21 4.01
C GLU A 291 -14.67 8.25 3.14
N VAL A 292 -13.83 7.78 2.22
CA VAL A 292 -12.91 8.63 1.46
C VAL A 292 -13.41 8.87 0.03
N GLY A 293 -14.28 7.99 -0.47
CA GLY A 293 -14.71 7.97 -1.85
C GLY A 293 -13.70 7.30 -2.80
N PRO A 294 -13.99 7.29 -4.11
CA PRO A 294 -13.10 6.72 -5.11
C PRO A 294 -11.80 7.53 -5.21
N VAL A 295 -10.66 6.88 -4.99
CA VAL A 295 -9.34 7.52 -5.01
C VAL A 295 -8.33 6.70 -5.82
N GLY A 296 -7.41 7.41 -6.48
CA GLY A 296 -6.25 6.76 -7.12
C GLY A 296 -5.27 6.20 -6.09
N PRO A 297 -4.42 5.23 -6.47
CA PRO A 297 -3.41 4.64 -5.58
C PRO A 297 -2.46 5.70 -5.00
N GLU A 298 -2.08 6.70 -5.80
CA GLU A 298 -1.19 7.78 -5.37
C GLU A 298 -1.83 8.60 -4.24
N PHE A 299 -3.11 8.95 -4.41
CA PHE A 299 -3.86 9.71 -3.41
C PHE A 299 -4.08 8.92 -2.13
N LEU A 300 -4.33 7.60 -2.23
CA LEU A 300 -4.43 6.75 -1.05
C LEU A 300 -3.16 6.82 -0.21
N ILE A 301 -2.00 6.62 -0.82
CA ILE A 301 -0.72 6.58 -0.09
C ILE A 301 -0.48 7.92 0.59
N VAL A 302 -0.72 9.03 -0.12
CA VAL A 302 -0.66 10.39 0.46
C VAL A 302 -1.58 10.51 1.66
N LEU A 303 -2.83 10.03 1.54
CA LEU A 303 -3.82 10.15 2.58
C LEU A 303 -3.46 9.31 3.81
N LEU A 304 -3.07 8.05 3.63
CA LEU A 304 -2.65 7.17 4.73
C LEU A 304 -1.43 7.73 5.44
N LEU A 305 -0.41 8.16 4.69
CA LEU A 305 0.78 8.78 5.26
C LEU A 305 0.40 10.08 6.01
N LYS A 306 -0.45 10.92 5.43
CA LYS A 306 -0.94 12.15 6.10
C LYS A 306 -1.64 11.83 7.42
N THR A 307 -2.52 10.83 7.43
CA THR A 307 -3.26 10.42 8.62
C THR A 307 -2.32 9.88 9.70
N LEU A 308 -1.35 9.03 9.32
CA LEU A 308 -0.34 8.52 10.25
C LEU A 308 0.51 9.62 10.86
N LEU A 309 1.04 10.51 10.03
CA LEU A 309 1.85 11.64 10.48
C LEU A 309 1.06 12.60 11.38
N LYS A 310 -0.21 12.88 11.05
CA LYS A 310 -1.08 13.70 11.90
C LYS A 310 -1.37 13.05 13.24
N SER A 311 -1.68 11.75 13.25
CA SER A 311 -1.92 10.98 14.48
C SER A 311 -0.70 11.02 15.40
N ALA A 312 0.50 10.84 14.82
CA ALA A 312 1.74 10.95 15.58
C ALA A 312 1.94 12.36 16.15
N VAL A 313 1.75 13.42 15.35
CA VAL A 313 1.86 14.80 15.84
C VAL A 313 0.86 15.07 16.98
N SER A 314 -0.39 14.62 16.87
CA SER A 314 -1.37 14.80 17.95
C SER A 314 -0.97 14.09 19.25
N ASN A 315 -0.38 12.89 19.16
CA ASN A 315 0.08 12.16 20.34
C ASN A 315 1.29 12.83 20.99
N VAL A 316 2.21 13.37 20.18
CA VAL A 316 3.38 14.12 20.66
C VAL A 316 2.97 15.45 21.31
N LEU A 317 2.04 16.18 20.70
CA LEU A 317 1.55 17.46 21.24
C LEU A 317 0.77 17.25 22.54
N GLY A 318 -0.05 16.20 22.63
CA GLY A 318 -0.74 15.81 23.86
C GLY A 318 0.25 15.54 25.00
N LEU A 319 1.39 14.90 24.69
CA LEU A 319 2.45 14.68 25.66
C LEU A 319 3.10 15.98 26.14
N ASN A 320 3.32 16.95 25.25
CA ASN A 320 3.91 18.23 25.62
C ASN A 320 2.97 19.06 26.50
N ALA A 321 1.68 19.11 26.17
CA ALA A 321 0.67 19.75 27.01
C ALA A 321 0.60 19.07 28.39
N PHE A 322 0.67 17.75 28.44
CA PHE A 322 0.74 17.00 29.68
C PHE A 322 2.02 17.31 30.48
N ARG A 323 3.20 17.35 29.84
CA ARG A 323 4.47 17.70 30.51
C ARG A 323 4.46 19.12 31.09
N SER A 324 3.91 20.10 30.34
CA SER A 324 3.75 21.47 30.86
C SER A 324 2.78 21.52 32.04
N LEU A 325 1.77 20.65 32.05
CA LEU A 325 0.77 20.60 33.13
C LEU A 325 1.32 19.90 34.39
N VAL A 326 2.24 18.94 34.23
CA VAL A 326 2.89 18.22 35.35
C VAL A 326 4.07 19.01 35.95
N GLY A 327 4.35 20.23 35.46
CA GLY A 327 5.34 21.13 36.09
C GLY A 327 6.80 20.72 35.86
N TYR A 328 7.08 19.87 34.87
CA TYR A 328 8.45 19.70 34.37
C TYR A 328 8.80 20.90 33.48
N SER A 329 9.04 22.07 34.09
CA SER A 329 9.65 23.18 33.36
C SER A 329 11.12 22.85 33.13
N SER A 330 11.53 22.79 31.87
CA SER A 330 12.93 22.62 31.47
C SER A 330 13.81 23.84 31.80
N GLU A 331 13.26 24.88 32.44
CA GLU A 331 13.99 26.08 32.86
C GLU A 331 14.89 25.86 34.08
N ASP A 332 14.73 24.78 34.86
CA ASP A 332 15.55 24.55 36.07
C ASP A 332 16.88 23.80 35.81
N GLN A 333 17.33 23.66 34.54
CA GLN A 333 18.58 22.96 34.19
C GLN A 333 19.52 23.73 33.25
N ILE A 334 19.48 25.07 33.25
CA ILE A 334 20.51 25.92 32.63
C ILE A 334 21.43 26.47 33.71
#